data_AF-A0A7Y4APS3-F1
#
_entry.id   AF-A0A7Y4APS3-F1
#
_cell.length_a   1.000
_cell.length_b   1.000
_cell.length_c   1.000
_cell.angle_alpha   90.00
_cell.angle_beta   90.00
_cell.angle_gamma   90.00
#
_symmetry.space_group_name_H-M   'P 1'
#
loop_
_entity.id
_entity.type
_entity.pdbx_description
1 polymer ?
#
loop_
_entity_poly.entity_id
_entity_poly.type
_entity_poly.pdbx_seq_one_letter_code
_entity_poly.pdbx_strand_id
1 'polypeptide(L)'
;MADKEKLSALMDGEMIDEALIAELESDQESMTAWQDYHLIGDVMRGDAPENVDWNIANNVAAALELEPAHTPIPKATEVHSEPKVTPIEEQPKPKVAKRQLPAWLQQFGQVAVAACVSFAVIIGVQQYGGTDPSLPQNEQLPVLQTIPFSGSAEPVSLTRESVPKPVSEANLQEQRQRIHALLQDYELQLRLNGDSSQSTGEYLESVVE
;
A
#
# COMPACT_ATOMS: atom_id res chain seq x y z
N MET A 1 -10.30 -34.91 -18.93
CA MET A 1 -10.91 -33.76 -19.62
C MET A 1 -11.43 -32.84 -18.55
N ALA A 2 -10.56 -31.99 -18.02
CA ALA A 2 -10.98 -30.95 -17.08
C ALA A 2 -11.95 -29.97 -17.78
N ASP A 3 -12.93 -29.46 -17.05
CA ASP A 3 -13.89 -28.50 -17.59
C ASP A 3 -13.17 -27.20 -17.99
N LYS A 4 -13.29 -26.80 -19.25
CA LYS A 4 -12.64 -25.58 -19.80
C LYS A 4 -13.07 -24.29 -19.08
N GLU A 5 -14.28 -24.28 -18.52
CA GLU A 5 -14.79 -23.18 -17.68
C GLU A 5 -14.02 -23.08 -16.37
N LYS A 6 -13.74 -24.20 -15.70
CA LYS A 6 -12.93 -24.23 -14.48
C LYS A 6 -11.50 -23.80 -14.74
N LEU A 7 -10.93 -24.15 -15.90
CA LEU A 7 -9.61 -23.65 -16.31
C LEU A 7 -9.61 -22.13 -16.52
N SER A 8 -10.66 -21.57 -17.13
CA SER A 8 -10.80 -20.10 -17.24
C SER A 8 -10.93 -19.44 -15.86
N ALA A 9 -11.75 -19.99 -14.96
CA ALA A 9 -11.89 -19.46 -13.61
C ALA A 9 -10.58 -19.54 -12.81
N LEU A 10 -9.77 -20.59 -13.03
CA LEU A 10 -8.43 -20.73 -12.44
C LEU A 10 -7.46 -19.68 -13.01
N MET A 11 -7.51 -19.42 -14.32
CA MET A 11 -6.71 -18.39 -14.99
C MET A 11 -6.98 -16.98 -14.42
N ASP A 12 -8.26 -16.66 -14.22
CA ASP A 12 -8.69 -15.36 -13.70
C ASP A 12 -8.53 -15.25 -12.16
N GLY A 13 -8.15 -16.35 -11.49
CA GLY A 13 -7.98 -16.40 -10.04
C GLY A 13 -9.30 -16.44 -9.25
N GLU A 14 -10.43 -16.70 -9.92
CA GLU A 14 -11.76 -16.78 -9.29
C GLU A 14 -11.97 -18.09 -8.52
N MET A 15 -11.34 -19.18 -8.97
CA MET A 15 -11.42 -20.51 -8.34
C MET A 15 -10.06 -21.18 -8.30
N ILE A 16 -9.49 -21.36 -7.11
CA ILE A 16 -8.22 -22.08 -6.90
C ILE A 16 -8.54 -23.34 -6.09
N ASP A 17 -8.54 -24.49 -6.76
CA ASP A 17 -8.72 -25.82 -6.17
C ASP A 17 -7.50 -26.68 -6.45
N GLU A 18 -6.86 -27.22 -5.41
CA GLU A 18 -5.71 -28.11 -5.52
C GLU A 18 -6.04 -29.38 -6.31
N ALA A 19 -7.28 -29.85 -6.24
CA ALA A 19 -7.73 -31.02 -7.00
C ALA A 19 -7.78 -30.75 -8.51
N LEU A 20 -8.19 -29.53 -8.91
CA LEU A 20 -8.22 -29.10 -10.31
C LEU A 20 -6.79 -28.97 -10.87
N ILE A 21 -5.84 -28.48 -10.07
CA ILE A 21 -4.43 -28.37 -10.46
C ILE A 21 -3.84 -29.76 -10.70
N ALA A 22 -4.12 -30.73 -9.83
CA ALA A 22 -3.67 -32.11 -10.01
C ALA A 22 -4.33 -32.79 -11.23
N GLU A 23 -5.59 -32.48 -11.53
CA GLU A 23 -6.27 -32.96 -12.74
C GLU A 23 -5.66 -32.35 -14.02
N LEU A 24 -5.33 -31.06 -13.99
CA LEU A 24 -4.68 -30.34 -15.08
C LEU A 24 -3.29 -30.92 -15.39
N GLU A 25 -2.49 -31.23 -14.38
CA GLU A 25 -1.15 -31.83 -14.56
C GLU A 25 -1.20 -33.19 -15.28
N SER A 26 -2.26 -33.97 -15.04
CA SER A 26 -2.46 -35.30 -15.63
C SER A 26 -2.97 -35.25 -17.08
N ASP A 27 -3.64 -34.17 -17.48
CA ASP A 27 -4.34 -34.07 -18.76
C ASP A 27 -3.63 -33.14 -19.77
N GLN A 28 -3.05 -33.75 -20.81
CA GLN A 28 -2.33 -33.04 -21.87
C GLN A 28 -3.21 -32.07 -22.67
N GLU A 29 -4.50 -32.38 -22.85
CA GLU A 29 -5.43 -31.49 -23.55
C GLU A 29 -5.68 -30.23 -22.71
N SER A 30 -5.84 -30.40 -21.40
CA SER A 30 -6.03 -29.31 -20.46
C SER A 30 -4.79 -28.42 -20.34
N MET A 31 -3.58 -29.00 -20.33
CA MET A 31 -2.33 -28.23 -20.38
C MET A 31 -2.20 -27.39 -21.66
N THR A 32 -2.61 -27.95 -22.80
CA THR A 32 -2.60 -27.22 -24.07
C THR A 32 -3.59 -26.06 -24.04
N ALA A 33 -4.81 -26.29 -23.55
CA ALA A 33 -5.82 -25.24 -23.40
C ALA A 33 -5.36 -24.11 -22.46
N TRP A 34 -4.65 -24.45 -21.37
CA TRP A 34 -4.04 -23.49 -20.46
C TRP A 34 -3.01 -22.60 -21.16
N GLN A 35 -2.12 -23.21 -21.95
CA GLN A 35 -1.14 -22.48 -22.76
C GLN A 35 -1.81 -21.55 -23.77
N ASP A 36 -2.82 -22.05 -24.50
CA ASP A 36 -3.55 -21.27 -25.51
C ASP A 36 -4.26 -20.06 -24.90
N TYR A 37 -4.87 -20.20 -23.72
CA TYR A 37 -5.55 -19.10 -23.04
C TYR A 37 -4.57 -18.00 -22.62
N HIS A 38 -3.40 -18.35 -22.10
CA HIS A 38 -2.35 -17.38 -21.79
C HIS A 38 -1.85 -16.68 -23.06
N LEU A 39 -1.60 -17.45 -24.13
CA LEU A 39 -1.16 -16.89 -25.40
C LEU A 39 -2.17 -15.92 -26.00
N ILE A 40 -3.47 -16.26 -25.98
CA ILE A 40 -4.54 -15.36 -26.43
C ILE A 40 -4.54 -14.08 -25.59
N GLY A 41 -4.41 -14.20 -24.27
CA GLY A 41 -4.33 -13.04 -23.37
C GLY A 41 -3.13 -12.13 -23.65
N ASP A 42 -1.96 -12.71 -23.92
CA ASP A 42 -0.75 -11.97 -24.25
C ASP A 42 -0.88 -11.27 -25.62
N VAL A 43 -1.48 -11.93 -26.61
CA VAL A 43 -1.81 -11.30 -27.91
C VAL A 43 -2.78 -10.14 -27.73
N MET A 44 -3.81 -10.29 -26.89
CA MET A 44 -4.78 -9.22 -26.62
C MET A 44 -4.15 -8.02 -25.90
N ARG A 45 -3.15 -8.24 -25.04
CA ARG A 45 -2.39 -7.16 -24.38
C ARG A 45 -1.31 -6.53 -25.26
N GLY A 46 -0.97 -7.15 -26.38
CA GLY A 46 0.14 -6.73 -27.23
C GLY A 46 1.52 -7.21 -26.73
N ASP A 47 1.53 -8.14 -25.78
CA ASP A 47 2.73 -8.77 -25.21
C ASP A 47 3.06 -10.11 -25.91
N ALA A 48 2.59 -10.28 -27.14
CA ALA A 48 2.80 -11.51 -27.90
C ALA A 48 4.30 -11.76 -28.15
N PRO A 49 4.78 -13.00 -28.00
CA PRO A 49 6.15 -13.33 -28.32
C PRO A 49 6.43 -13.13 -29.82
N GLU A 50 7.57 -12.54 -30.16
CA GLU A 50 7.99 -12.35 -31.57
C GLU A 50 8.23 -13.67 -32.30
N ASN A 51 8.51 -14.76 -31.58
CA ASN A 51 8.75 -16.09 -32.12
C ASN A 51 7.77 -17.10 -31.52
N VAL A 52 7.08 -17.86 -32.38
CA VAL A 52 6.05 -18.84 -31.98
C VAL A 52 6.66 -20.12 -31.40
N ASP A 53 7.92 -20.44 -31.73
CA ASP A 53 8.66 -21.63 -31.25
C ASP A 53 9.18 -21.44 -29.80
N TRP A 54 8.33 -20.91 -28.93
CA TRP A 54 8.71 -20.53 -27.58
C TRP A 54 8.48 -21.67 -26.59
N ASN A 55 9.48 -22.52 -26.42
CA ASN A 55 9.42 -23.64 -25.49
C ASN A 55 10.08 -23.34 -24.14
N ILE A 56 9.77 -22.20 -23.50
CA ILE A 56 10.35 -21.88 -22.18
C ILE A 56 9.87 -22.85 -21.12
N ALA A 57 8.56 -23.13 -21.06
CA ALA A 57 7.99 -23.94 -19.99
C ALA A 57 8.69 -25.31 -19.87
N ASN A 58 8.89 -26.02 -20.99
CA ASN A 58 9.59 -27.30 -20.95
C ASN A 58 11.09 -27.17 -20.66
N ASN A 59 11.75 -26.12 -21.15
CA ASN A 59 13.17 -25.89 -20.86
C ASN A 59 13.39 -25.61 -19.36
N VAL A 60 12.50 -24.84 -18.74
CA VAL A 60 12.54 -24.55 -17.30
C VAL A 60 12.18 -25.79 -16.50
N ALA A 61 11.14 -26.55 -16.89
CA ALA A 61 10.81 -27.83 -16.23
C ALA A 61 11.99 -28.80 -16.26
N ALA A 62 12.65 -28.96 -17.41
CA ALA A 62 13.84 -29.80 -17.54
C ALA A 62 15.03 -29.29 -16.70
N ALA A 63 15.20 -27.96 -16.60
CA ALA A 63 16.22 -27.38 -15.74
C ALA A 63 15.94 -27.65 -14.26
N LEU A 64 14.67 -27.49 -13.82
CA LEU A 64 14.22 -27.76 -12.44
C LEU A 64 14.39 -29.23 -12.04
N GLU A 65 14.12 -30.18 -12.95
CA GLU A 65 14.36 -31.61 -12.71
C GLU A 65 15.85 -31.93 -12.49
N LEU A 66 16.74 -31.14 -13.08
CA LEU A 66 18.19 -31.28 -12.94
C LEU A 66 18.74 -30.53 -11.72
N GLU A 67 17.92 -29.76 -11.02
CA GLU A 67 18.36 -29.08 -9.81
C GLU A 67 18.57 -30.09 -8.67
N PRO A 68 19.72 -30.08 -8.00
CA PRO A 68 19.94 -30.92 -6.83
C PRO A 68 18.97 -30.48 -5.73
N ALA A 69 18.20 -31.43 -5.17
CA ALA A 69 17.24 -31.17 -4.10
C ALA A 69 17.92 -30.44 -2.93
N HIS A 70 17.76 -29.12 -2.87
CA HIS A 70 18.23 -28.34 -1.74
C HIS A 70 17.38 -28.71 -0.52
N THR A 71 18.10 -29.14 0.53
CA THR A 71 17.71 -29.50 1.90
C THR A 71 16.21 -29.38 2.22
N PRO A 72 15.55 -30.46 2.71
CA PRO A 72 14.20 -30.34 3.21
C PRO A 72 14.20 -29.29 4.32
N ILE A 73 13.40 -28.23 4.14
CA ILE A 73 12.94 -27.42 5.26
C ILE A 73 12.41 -28.45 6.28
N PRO A 74 12.95 -28.50 7.51
CA PRO A 74 12.46 -29.44 8.50
C PRO A 74 10.97 -29.16 8.65
N LYS A 75 10.15 -30.11 8.21
CA LYS A 75 8.72 -30.12 8.50
C LYS A 75 8.59 -29.82 9.99
N ALA A 76 7.77 -28.85 10.33
CA ALA A 76 7.38 -28.58 11.71
C ALA A 76 6.67 -29.82 12.26
N THR A 77 7.43 -30.84 12.62
CA THR A 77 7.00 -31.88 13.51
C THR A 77 6.97 -31.24 14.88
N GLU A 78 5.79 -31.27 15.48
CA GLU A 78 5.56 -31.03 16.89
C GLU A 78 6.62 -31.76 17.71
N VAL A 79 7.69 -31.05 18.07
CA VAL A 79 8.64 -31.53 19.06
C VAL A 79 8.41 -30.65 20.28
N HIS A 80 7.58 -31.19 21.18
CA HIS A 80 7.74 -30.93 22.61
C HIS A 80 9.20 -31.26 22.97
N SER A 81 10.07 -30.27 22.90
CA SER A 81 11.37 -30.30 23.53
C SER A 81 11.74 -28.86 23.85
N GLU A 82 12.02 -28.66 25.12
CA GLU A 82 12.39 -27.41 25.75
C GLU A 82 13.38 -26.61 24.89
N PRO A 83 13.26 -25.27 24.84
CA PRO A 83 14.13 -24.45 24.03
C PRO A 83 15.53 -24.47 24.64
N LYS A 84 16.41 -25.33 24.10
CA LYS A 84 17.85 -25.19 24.32
C LYS A 84 18.31 -23.97 23.53
N VAL A 85 18.33 -22.83 24.21
CA VAL A 85 18.85 -21.55 23.75
C VAL A 85 20.29 -21.73 23.26
N THR A 86 20.48 -21.79 21.95
CA THR A 86 21.76 -21.42 21.33
C THR A 86 21.89 -19.90 21.43
N PRO A 87 23.03 -19.33 21.86
CA PRO A 87 23.21 -17.89 21.94
C PRO A 87 22.95 -17.26 20.57
N ILE A 88 21.88 -16.49 20.48
CA ILE A 88 21.55 -15.66 19.34
C ILE A 88 22.67 -14.62 19.25
N GLU A 89 23.44 -14.65 18.17
CA GLU A 89 24.35 -13.56 17.84
C GLU A 89 23.48 -12.30 17.65
N GLU A 90 23.70 -11.30 18.51
CA GLU A 90 22.85 -10.10 18.57
C GLU A 90 22.81 -9.42 17.19
N GLN A 91 21.63 -9.33 16.59
CA GLN A 91 21.43 -8.46 15.43
C GLN A 91 21.88 -7.03 15.80
N PRO A 92 22.72 -6.37 14.98
CA PRO A 92 23.13 -5.01 15.25
C PRO A 92 21.90 -4.11 15.16
N LYS A 93 21.41 -3.68 16.33
CA LYS A 93 20.34 -2.68 16.47
C LYS A 93 20.68 -1.49 15.55
N PRO A 94 19.73 -0.90 14.80
CA PRO A 94 19.96 0.18 13.83
C PRO A 94 20.47 1.52 14.44
N LYS A 95 20.95 1.49 15.69
CA LYS A 95 21.55 2.62 16.41
C LYS A 95 23.03 2.83 16.05
N VAL A 96 23.72 1.84 15.48
CA VAL A 96 25.15 1.97 15.12
C VAL A 96 25.40 2.76 13.83
N ALA A 97 24.47 2.77 12.86
CA ALA A 97 24.61 3.54 11.63
C ALA A 97 24.44 5.06 11.82
N LYS A 98 23.63 5.49 12.81
CA LYS A 98 23.43 6.93 13.12
C LYS A 98 24.64 7.57 13.81
N ARG A 99 25.57 6.77 14.34
CA ARG A 99 26.72 7.24 15.14
C ARG A 99 27.87 7.79 14.29
N GLN A 100 27.86 7.56 12.97
CA GLN A 100 28.97 7.96 12.09
C GLN A 100 28.72 9.22 11.26
N LEU A 101 27.53 9.81 11.32
CA LEU A 101 27.26 11.07 10.60
C LEU A 101 27.43 12.26 11.54
N PRO A 102 28.29 13.25 11.20
CA PRO A 102 28.43 14.46 12.01
C PRO A 102 27.10 15.21 12.07
N ALA A 103 26.73 15.70 13.25
CA ALA A 103 25.44 16.35 13.52
C ALA A 103 25.14 17.53 12.56
N TRP A 104 26.16 18.19 12.01
CA TRP A 104 26.01 19.25 11.02
C TRP A 104 25.32 18.77 9.73
N LEU A 105 25.44 17.48 9.38
CA LEU A 105 24.94 16.91 8.13
C LEU A 105 23.42 16.68 8.20
N GLN A 106 22.88 16.45 9.40
CA GLN A 106 21.44 16.33 9.63
C GLN A 106 20.71 17.65 9.33
N GLN A 107 21.36 18.79 9.58
CA GLN A 107 20.82 20.12 9.26
C GLN A 107 20.80 20.38 7.74
N PHE A 108 21.83 19.92 7.02
CA PHE A 108 21.84 19.96 5.54
C PHE A 108 20.72 19.11 4.93
N GLY A 109 20.39 17.95 5.52
CA GLY A 109 19.29 17.11 5.03
C GLY A 109 17.94 17.81 5.03
N GLN A 110 17.61 18.56 6.08
CA GLN A 110 16.35 19.31 6.17
C GLN A 110 16.29 20.47 5.17
N VAL A 111 17.39 21.22 5.02
CA VAL A 111 17.49 22.32 4.06
C VAL A 111 17.46 21.81 2.61
N ALA A 112 18.11 20.67 2.34
CA ALA A 112 18.14 20.07 1.00
C ALA A 112 16.75 19.65 0.51
N VAL A 113 15.95 19.01 1.38
CA VAL A 113 14.58 18.61 1.00
C VAL A 113 13.71 19.83 0.70
N ALA A 114 13.75 20.86 1.54
CA ALA A 114 13.00 22.09 1.32
C ALA A 114 13.45 22.80 0.01
N ALA A 115 14.75 22.92 -0.22
CA ALA A 115 15.31 23.53 -1.42
C ALA A 115 14.94 22.76 -2.70
N CYS A 116 14.97 21.43 -2.68
CA CYS A 116 14.57 20.60 -3.83
C CYS A 116 13.09 20.78 -4.17
N VAL A 117 12.21 20.80 -3.16
CA VAL A 117 10.76 21.01 -3.37
C VAL A 117 10.52 22.42 -3.92
N SER A 118 11.16 23.45 -3.37
CA SER A 118 11.05 24.82 -3.90
C SER A 118 11.60 24.95 -5.32
N PHE A 119 12.72 24.31 -5.65
CA PHE A 119 13.28 24.29 -6.99
C PHE A 119 12.37 23.60 -8.00
N ALA A 120 11.80 22.44 -7.64
CA ALA A 120 10.83 21.73 -8.47
C ALA A 120 9.57 22.56 -8.73
N VAL A 121 9.09 23.30 -7.74
CA VAL A 121 7.95 24.23 -7.90
C VAL A 121 8.29 25.39 -8.83
N ILE A 122 9.47 26.00 -8.67
CA ILE A 122 9.91 27.15 -9.50
C ILE A 122 10.09 26.73 -10.96
N ILE A 123 10.73 25.57 -11.23
CA ILE A 123 10.90 25.05 -12.59
C ILE A 123 9.55 24.57 -13.16
N GLY A 124 8.76 23.86 -12.37
CA GLY A 124 7.47 23.32 -12.79
C GLY A 124 6.44 24.39 -13.16
N VAL A 125 6.45 25.54 -12.47
CA VAL A 125 5.52 26.65 -12.77
C VAL A 125 5.75 27.27 -14.14
N GLN A 126 6.99 27.26 -14.67
CA GLN A 126 7.23 27.75 -16.04
C GLN A 126 6.85 26.71 -17.11
N GLN A 127 6.97 25.41 -16.82
CA GLN A 127 6.60 24.37 -17.78
C GLN A 127 5.09 24.18 -17.94
N TYR A 128 4.27 24.60 -16.97
CA TYR A 128 2.81 24.53 -17.07
C TYR A 128 2.18 25.77 -17.75
N GLY A 129 2.96 26.83 -18.02
CA GLY A 129 2.51 28.09 -18.59
C GLY A 129 3.31 28.52 -19.82
N GLY A 130 3.24 27.74 -20.89
CA GLY A 130 3.47 28.17 -22.28
C GLY A 130 4.67 29.09 -22.56
N THR A 131 5.78 28.49 -22.97
CA THR A 131 6.80 29.18 -23.77
C THR A 131 6.28 29.33 -25.21
N ASP A 132 5.54 30.39 -25.48
CA ASP A 132 5.39 30.94 -26.84
C ASP A 132 5.35 32.46 -26.78
N PRO A 133 6.44 33.17 -27.17
CA PRO A 133 6.51 34.63 -27.10
C PRO A 133 5.74 35.34 -28.24
N SER A 134 4.88 34.63 -28.99
CA SER A 134 4.24 35.16 -30.20
C SER A 134 2.72 35.32 -30.18
N LEU A 135 2.02 35.10 -29.06
CA LEU A 135 0.56 35.30 -28.99
C LEU A 135 0.15 36.47 -28.06
N PRO A 136 -0.73 37.39 -28.54
CA PRO A 136 -1.18 38.53 -27.75
C PRO A 136 -2.05 38.08 -26.57
N GLN A 137 -1.68 38.62 -25.42
CA GLN A 137 -2.35 38.59 -24.13
C GLN A 137 -3.79 39.11 -24.23
N ASN A 138 -4.74 38.23 -24.53
CA ASN A 138 -6.17 38.44 -24.35
C ASN A 138 -6.91 37.09 -24.42
N GLU A 139 -7.13 36.46 -23.28
CA GLU A 139 -8.36 35.70 -23.04
C GLU A 139 -8.54 35.48 -21.54
N GLN A 140 -9.24 36.44 -20.93
CA GLN A 140 -9.92 36.27 -19.66
C GLN A 140 -10.84 35.04 -19.79
N LEU A 141 -10.53 33.96 -19.06
CA LEU A 141 -11.44 32.82 -18.94
C LEU A 141 -12.75 33.28 -18.27
N PRO A 142 -13.93 32.95 -18.81
CA PRO A 142 -15.20 33.44 -18.31
C PRO A 142 -15.48 32.90 -16.89
N VAL A 143 -15.75 33.80 -15.96
CA VAL A 143 -16.28 33.49 -14.62
C VAL A 143 -17.67 32.91 -14.78
N LEU A 144 -17.86 31.64 -14.45
CA LEU A 144 -19.17 31.02 -14.35
C LEU A 144 -19.96 31.72 -13.22
N GLN A 145 -20.95 32.53 -13.58
CA GLN A 145 -21.87 33.20 -12.65
C GLN A 145 -22.85 32.19 -12.03
N THR A 146 -22.79 32.09 -10.72
CA THR A 146 -23.69 31.30 -9.86
C THR A 146 -24.99 32.07 -9.61
N ILE A 147 -26.13 31.50 -9.99
CA ILE A 147 -27.39 31.75 -9.30
C ILE A 147 -27.70 30.48 -8.51
N PRO A 148 -27.51 30.45 -7.17
CA PRO A 148 -27.97 29.32 -6.38
C PRO A 148 -29.49 29.43 -6.26
N PHE A 149 -30.22 28.52 -6.92
CA PHE A 149 -31.62 28.31 -6.59
C PHE A 149 -31.67 27.75 -5.16
N SER A 150 -32.20 28.56 -4.25
CA SER A 150 -32.64 28.26 -2.88
C SER A 150 -32.76 26.76 -2.56
N GLY A 151 -31.77 26.22 -1.84
CA GLY A 151 -31.85 24.91 -1.20
C GLY A 151 -30.60 24.65 -0.38
N SER A 152 -30.73 24.57 0.94
CA SER A 152 -29.66 24.15 1.85
C SER A 152 -29.24 22.72 1.49
N ALA A 153 -28.12 22.57 0.78
CA ALA A 153 -27.46 21.29 0.66
C ALA A 153 -26.57 21.12 1.90
N GLU A 154 -27.01 20.29 2.82
CA GLU A 154 -26.14 19.78 3.88
C GLU A 154 -24.96 19.03 3.23
N PRO A 155 -23.71 19.43 3.50
CA PRO A 155 -22.56 18.77 2.90
C PRO A 155 -22.37 17.39 3.53
N VAL A 156 -22.55 16.34 2.72
CA VAL A 156 -22.09 14.99 3.05
C VAL A 156 -20.56 15.01 3.02
N SER A 157 -19.96 14.54 4.10
CA SER A 157 -18.53 14.58 4.41
C SER A 157 -17.65 13.92 3.35
N LEU A 158 -17.20 14.72 2.38
CA LEU A 158 -16.00 14.48 1.61
C LEU A 158 -15.07 15.66 1.85
N THR A 159 -13.99 15.40 2.58
CA THR A 159 -12.92 16.33 2.92
C THR A 159 -12.15 16.72 1.66
N ARG A 160 -12.73 17.59 0.84
CA ARG A 160 -11.99 18.38 -0.15
C ARG A 160 -11.80 19.78 0.41
N GLU A 161 -10.69 19.92 1.13
CA GLU A 161 -10.11 21.19 1.55
C GLU A 161 -9.56 21.90 0.30
N SER A 162 -10.30 22.86 -0.26
CA SER A 162 -9.74 23.89 -1.17
C SER A 162 -10.79 24.93 -1.58
N VAL A 163 -11.50 25.51 -0.62
CA VAL A 163 -12.09 26.84 -0.81
C VAL A 163 -11.68 27.69 0.38
N PRO A 164 -10.79 28.69 0.22
CA PRO A 164 -10.48 29.63 1.29
C PRO A 164 -11.76 30.41 1.61
N LYS A 165 -12.50 29.95 2.62
CA LYS A 165 -13.64 30.69 3.17
C LYS A 165 -13.08 31.90 3.93
N PRO A 166 -13.66 33.10 3.78
CA PRO A 166 -13.29 34.21 4.66
C PRO A 166 -13.59 33.80 6.09
N VAL A 167 -12.57 33.84 6.93
CA VAL A 167 -12.65 33.46 8.35
C VAL A 167 -13.49 34.52 9.06
N SER A 168 -14.81 34.37 9.01
CA SER A 168 -15.73 35.15 9.83
C SER A 168 -15.43 34.88 11.30
N GLU A 169 -15.37 35.92 12.13
CA GLU A 169 -15.06 35.79 13.56
C GLU A 169 -16.00 34.78 14.25
N ALA A 170 -17.25 34.67 13.78
CA ALA A 170 -18.22 33.67 14.25
C ALA A 170 -17.75 32.22 14.00
N ASN A 171 -17.18 31.94 12.82
CA ASN A 171 -16.63 30.60 12.51
C ASN A 171 -15.42 30.26 13.38
N LEU A 172 -14.61 31.27 13.71
CA LEU A 172 -13.42 31.11 14.55
C LEU A 172 -13.80 30.86 16.02
N GLN A 173 -14.89 31.48 16.49
CA GLN A 173 -15.47 31.19 17.81
C GLN A 173 -16.07 29.78 17.87
N GLU A 174 -16.83 29.35 16.85
CA GLU A 174 -17.34 27.97 16.79
C GLU A 174 -16.19 26.95 16.74
N GLN A 175 -15.14 27.21 15.97
CA GLN A 175 -13.98 26.35 15.91
C GLN A 175 -13.30 26.22 17.28
N ARG A 176 -13.16 27.33 18.02
CA ARG A 176 -12.62 27.32 19.40
C ARG A 176 -13.52 26.53 20.36
N GLN A 177 -14.83 26.67 20.26
CA GLN A 177 -15.77 25.90 21.08
C GLN A 177 -15.68 24.39 20.79
N ARG A 178 -15.58 24.01 19.50
CA ARG A 178 -15.41 22.61 19.09
C ARG A 178 -14.10 22.03 19.59
N ILE A 179 -12.99 22.77 19.48
CA ILE A 179 -11.68 22.35 19.98
C ILE A 179 -11.73 22.15 21.50
N HIS A 180 -12.36 23.07 22.23
CA HIS A 180 -12.48 22.97 23.68
C HIS A 180 -13.28 21.73 24.12
N ALA A 181 -14.38 21.43 23.44
CA ALA A 181 -15.16 20.23 23.72
C ALA A 181 -14.38 18.93 23.44
N LEU A 182 -13.62 18.90 22.34
CA LEU A 182 -12.79 17.74 21.98
C LEU A 182 -11.68 17.53 23.02
N LEU A 183 -11.04 18.60 23.48
CA LEU A 183 -10.00 18.51 24.50
C LEU A 183 -10.55 18.00 25.83
N GLN A 184 -11.74 18.45 26.25
CA GLN A 184 -12.41 17.94 27.44
C GLN A 184 -12.75 16.45 27.32
N ASP A 185 -13.23 16.01 26.16
CA ASP A 185 -13.52 14.60 25.90
C ASP A 185 -12.25 13.73 25.91
N TYR A 186 -11.16 14.24 25.33
CA TYR A 186 -9.88 13.55 25.33
C TYR A 186 -9.31 13.35 26.74
N GLU A 187 -9.43 14.35 27.61
CA GLU A 187 -9.04 14.20 29.02
C GLU A 187 -9.90 13.17 29.76
N LEU A 188 -11.19 13.09 29.44
CA LEU A 188 -12.09 12.07 30.00
C LEU A 188 -11.68 10.66 29.53
N GLN A 189 -11.37 10.49 28.25
CA GLN A 189 -10.88 9.21 27.71
C GLN A 189 -9.58 8.78 28.40
N LEU A 190 -8.66 9.71 28.63
CA LEU A 190 -7.42 9.40 29.34
C LEU A 190 -7.67 8.96 30.79
N ARG A 191 -8.66 9.54 31.48
CA ARG A 191 -9.04 9.09 32.84
C ARG A 191 -9.70 7.71 32.81
N LEU A 192 -10.68 7.51 31.92
CA LEU A 192 -11.36 6.21 31.79
C LEU A 192 -10.40 5.08 31.41
N ASN A 193 -9.46 5.35 30.50
CA ASN A 193 -8.47 4.37 30.05
C ASN A 193 -7.30 4.21 31.04
N GLY A 194 -7.06 5.23 31.88
CA GLY A 194 -6.15 5.13 33.03
C GLY A 194 -6.70 4.24 34.14
N ASP A 195 -8.00 4.35 34.45
CA ASP A 195 -8.66 3.56 35.50
C ASP A 195 -8.87 2.09 35.08
N SER A 196 -9.12 1.81 33.80
CA SER A 196 -9.22 0.42 33.27
C SER A 196 -7.90 -0.36 33.36
N SER A 197 -6.77 0.35 33.40
CA SER A 197 -5.43 -0.24 33.53
C SER A 197 -5.04 -0.57 34.97
N GLN A 198 -5.71 0.01 35.99
CA GLN A 198 -5.46 -0.31 37.40
C GLN A 198 -6.34 -1.47 37.90
N SER A 199 -7.59 -1.60 37.42
CA SER A 199 -8.49 -2.69 37.86
C SER A 199 -8.09 -4.07 37.35
N THR A 200 -7.27 -4.16 36.30
CA THR A 200 -6.73 -5.42 35.76
C THR A 200 -5.43 -5.88 36.44
N GLY A 201 -4.77 -5.00 37.22
CA GLY A 201 -3.54 -5.32 37.95
C GLY A 201 -3.75 -5.89 39.35
N GLU A 202 -4.87 -5.60 40.01
CA GLU A 202 -5.12 -6.00 41.42
C GLU A 202 -5.70 -7.42 41.60
N TYR A 203 -6.10 -8.11 40.52
CA TYR A 203 -6.73 -9.44 40.61
C TYR A 203 -5.78 -10.63 40.34
N LEU A 204 -4.49 -10.41 40.09
CA LEU A 204 -3.55 -11.50 39.74
C LEU A 204 -2.55 -11.88 40.84
N GLU A 205 -2.60 -11.28 42.03
CA GLU A 205 -1.63 -11.56 43.09
C GLU A 205 -2.29 -11.85 44.46
N SER A 206 -3.08 -12.92 44.56
CA SER A 206 -3.27 -13.63 45.85
C SER A 206 -4.08 -14.93 45.72
N VAL A 207 -3.52 -16.02 45.20
CA VAL A 207 -3.81 -17.40 45.70
C VAL A 207 -2.67 -18.33 45.28
N VAL A 208 -1.56 -18.32 46.02
CA VAL A 208 -0.71 -19.50 46.21
C VAL A 208 -0.14 -19.43 47.63
N GLU A 209 -0.87 -19.99 48.60
CA GLU A 209 -0.30 -20.66 49.77
C GLU A 209 -1.25 -21.78 50.20
#